data_AF-A0A0L6JFS4-F1
#
_entry.id   AF-A0A0L6JFS4-F1
#
_cell.length_a   1.000
_cell.length_b   1.000
_cell.length_c   1.000
_cell.angle_alpha   90.00
_cell.angle_beta   90.00
_cell.angle_gamma   90.00
#
_symmetry.space_group_name_H-M   'P 1'
#
loop_
_entity.id
_entity.type
_entity.pdbx_description
1 polymer ?
#
loop_
_entity_poly.entity_id
_entity_poly.type
_entity_poly.pdbx_seq_one_letter_code
_entity_poly.pdbx_strand_id
1 'polypeptide(L)' 'MSKDRHPIRWQEADPIMEAVDALLAAQLPVVLIGDELEHWQIGDLTFSDADLWCLAACRELVQDSDPR' A
#
# COMPACT_ATOMS: atom_id res chain seq x y z
N MET A 1 -0.03 17.02 -37.14
CA MET A 1 -1.01 16.17 -36.45
C MET A 1 -0.51 16.01 -35.03
N SER A 2 -1.06 16.79 -34.09
CA SER A 2 -0.60 16.80 -32.69
C SER A 2 -1.79 16.40 -31.82
N LYS A 3 -1.69 15.23 -31.21
CA LYS A 3 -2.44 14.90 -30.00
C LYS A 3 -1.71 13.78 -29.28
N ASP A 4 -0.55 14.16 -28.73
CA ASP A 4 -0.11 13.70 -27.43
C ASP A 4 -1.27 13.84 -26.45
N ARG A 5 -2.03 12.78 -26.32
CA ARG A 5 -2.99 12.62 -25.25
C ARG A 5 -2.75 11.23 -24.67
N HIS A 6 -1.56 11.07 -24.08
CA HIS A 6 -1.40 10.11 -23.01
C HIS A 6 -2.55 10.39 -22.03
N PRO A 7 -3.47 9.45 -21.77
CA PRO A 7 -4.36 9.60 -20.65
C PRO A 7 -3.43 9.64 -19.46
N ILE A 8 -3.40 10.78 -18.78
CA ILE A 8 -2.66 10.85 -17.55
C ILE A 8 -3.44 9.93 -16.61
N ARG A 9 -2.95 8.70 -16.42
CA ARG A 9 -3.37 7.80 -15.34
C ARG A 9 -2.89 8.43 -14.04
N TRP A 10 -3.52 9.54 -13.67
CA TRP A 10 -3.46 10.02 -12.30
C TRP A 10 -4.30 9.03 -11.49
N GLN A 11 -3.71 8.48 -10.43
CA GLN A 11 -4.33 7.60 -9.43
C GLN A 11 -4.32 6.09 -9.75
N GLU A 12 -3.20 5.55 -10.25
CA GLU A 12 -2.80 4.25 -9.69
C GLU A 12 -2.48 4.57 -8.23
N ALA A 13 -3.48 4.37 -7.35
CA ALA A 13 -3.26 4.48 -5.91
C ALA A 13 -2.04 3.62 -5.60
N ASP A 14 -1.03 4.20 -4.94
CA ASP A 14 0.13 3.42 -4.53
C ASP A 14 -0.41 2.16 -3.83
N PRO A 15 -0.10 0.94 -4.33
CA PRO A 15 -0.68 -0.28 -3.80
C PRO A 15 -0.41 -0.41 -2.29
N ILE A 16 0.72 0.12 -1.84
CA ILE A 16 1.05 0.20 -0.41
C ILE A 16 0.08 1.11 0.34
N MET A 17 -0.30 2.26 -0.20
CA MET A 17 -1.30 3.14 0.43
C MET A 17 -2.69 2.50 0.47
N GLU A 18 -3.06 1.69 -0.52
CA GLU A 18 -4.30 0.88 -0.47
C GLU A 18 -4.23 -0.15 0.67
N ALA A 19 -3.10 -0.84 0.83
CA ALA A 19 -2.88 -1.77 1.93
C ALA A 19 -2.91 -1.06 3.30
N VAL A 20 -2.29 0.13 3.42
CA VAL A 20 -2.35 0.94 4.64
C VAL A 20 -3.78 1.34 4.98
N ASP A 21 -4.55 1.85 4.02
CA ASP A 21 -5.95 2.23 4.22
C ASP A 21 -6.81 1.03 4.66
N ALA A 22 -6.61 -0.13 4.03
CA ALA A 22 -7.34 -1.34 4.36
C ALA A 22 -6.98 -1.87 5.77
N LEU A 23 -5.71 -1.77 6.19
CA LEU A 23 -5.28 -2.11 7.54
C LEU A 23 -5.86 -1.13 8.57
N LEU A 24 -5.89 0.18 8.27
CA LEU A 24 -6.50 1.19 9.12
C LEU A 24 -8.03 0.96 9.25
N ALA A 25 -8.71 0.60 8.16
CA ALA A 25 -10.12 0.22 8.18
C ALA A 25 -10.37 -1.05 9.01
N ALA A 26 -9.41 -1.97 9.04
CA ALA A 26 -9.39 -3.14 9.92
C ALA A 26 -9.01 -2.80 11.38
N GLN A 27 -8.94 -1.52 11.75
CA GLN A 27 -8.57 -1.01 13.08
C GLN A 27 -7.15 -1.39 13.51
N LEU A 28 -6.25 -1.62 12.55
CA LEU A 28 -4.82 -1.74 12.83
C LEU A 28 -4.17 -0.36 12.72
N PRO A 29 -3.60 0.17 13.82
CA PRO A 29 -2.93 1.46 13.78
C PRO A 29 -1.58 1.30 13.05
N VAL A 30 -1.55 1.72 11.79
CA VAL A 30 -0.34 1.79 10.96
C VAL A 30 0.25 3.19 11.08
N VAL A 31 1.54 3.29 11.38
CA VAL A 31 2.27 4.55 11.50
C VAL A 31 3.50 4.52 10.61
N LEU A 32 3.70 5.53 9.77
CA LEU A 32 4.95 5.66 9.00
C LEU A 32 6.12 5.95 9.95
N ILE A 33 7.21 5.19 9.86
CA ILE A 33 8.46 5.46 10.56
C ILE A 33 9.55 5.81 9.54
N GLY A 34 10.19 6.96 9.75
CA GLY A 34 11.32 7.39 8.93
C GLY A 34 10.92 8.45 7.90
N ASP A 35 11.94 9.00 7.24
CA ASP A 35 11.82 10.09 6.27
C ASP A 35 11.60 9.57 4.84
N GLU A 36 12.04 8.34 4.58
CA GLU A 36 11.86 7.63 3.31
C GLU A 36 10.79 6.55 3.55
N LEU A 37 9.76 6.52 2.70
CA LEU A 37 8.45 5.85 2.82
C LEU A 37 8.47 4.31 2.97
N GLU A 38 9.56 3.72 3.48
CA GLU A 38 9.89 2.30 3.34
C GLU A 38 9.57 1.46 4.59
N HIS A 39 9.26 2.11 5.73
CA HIS A 39 9.02 1.42 7.00
C HIS A 39 7.73 1.87 7.71
N TRP A 40 6.95 0.89 8.15
CA TRP A 40 5.67 1.09 8.81
C TRP A 40 5.63 0.38 10.15
N GLN A 41 5.11 1.03 11.18
CA GLN A 41 4.88 0.45 12.49
C GLN A 41 3.44 -0.01 12.64
N ILE A 42 3.24 -1.21 13.15
CA ILE A 42 1.95 -1.66 13.67
C ILE A 42 2.18 -2.22 15.08
N GLY A 43 1.69 -1.49 16.08
CA GLY A 43 2.01 -1.78 17.49
C GLY A 43 3.51 -1.62 17.76
N ASP A 44 4.17 -2.69 18.18
CA ASP A 44 5.62 -2.71 18.47
C ASP A 44 6.46 -3.33 17.34
N LEU A 45 5.82 -3.72 16.23
CA LEU A 45 6.47 -4.37 15.09
C LEU A 45 6.65 -3.39 13.94
N THR A 46 7.78 -3.48 13.26
CA THR A 46 8.10 -2.71 12.06
C THR A 46 8.00 -3.61 10.83
N PHE A 47 7.38 -3.10 9.78
CA PHE A 47 7.09 -3.79 8.53
C PHE A 47 7.67 -2.97 7.37
N SER A 48 8.24 -3.65 6.38
CA SER A 48 8.52 -3.04 5.08
C SER A 48 7.24 -2.93 4.25
N ASP A 49 7.27 -2.19 3.14
CA ASP A 49 6.18 -2.14 2.16
C ASP A 49 5.70 -3.54 1.73
N ALA A 50 6.65 -4.45 1.45
CA ALA A 50 6.35 -5.80 1.02
C ALA A 50 5.68 -6.61 2.14
N ASP A 51 6.14 -6.47 3.39
CA ASP A 51 5.53 -7.16 4.53
C ASP A 51 4.13 -6.60 4.82
N LEU A 52 3.94 -5.30 4.68
CA LEU A 52 2.67 -4.62 4.91
C LEU A 52 1.62 -5.01 3.86
N TRP A 53 2.04 -5.07 2.58
CA TRP A 53 1.21 -5.61 1.50
C TRP A 53 0.84 -7.07 1.77
N CYS A 54 1.83 -7.91 2.11
CA CYS A 54 1.60 -9.32 2.44
C CYS A 54 0.62 -9.49 3.61
N LEU A 55 0.73 -8.64 4.65
CA LEU A 55 -0.18 -8.65 5.79
C LEU A 55 -1.62 -8.29 5.38
N ALA A 56 -1.78 -7.28 4.53
CA ALA A 56 -3.09 -6.90 4.01
C ALA A 56 -3.69 -8.01 3.14
N ALA A 57 -2.89 -8.61 2.25
CA ALA A 57 -3.31 -9.72 1.38
C ALA A 57 -3.66 -10.98 2.18
N CYS A 58 -2.85 -11.34 3.19
CA CYS A 58 -3.10 -12.46 4.10
C CYS A 58 -4.39 -12.29 4.92
N ARG A 59 -4.86 -11.06 5.09
CA ARG A 59 -6.15 -10.75 5.73
C ARG A 59 -7.29 -10.56 4.74
N GLU A 60 -7.04 -10.83 3.46
CA GLU A 60 -7.97 -10.62 2.34
C GLU A 60 -8.47 -9.16 2.26
N LEU A 61 -7.69 -8.21 2.76
CA LEU A 61 -8.03 -6.78 2.82
C LEU A 61 -7.71 -6.05 1.51
N VAL A 62 -6.72 -6.55 0.78
CA VAL A 62 -6.42 -6.15 -0.60
C VAL A 62 -6.55 -7.37 -1.49
N GLN A 63 -6.92 -7.18 -2.76
CA GLN A 63 -6.86 -8.27 -3.71
C GLN A 63 -5.39 -8.68 -3.86
N ASP A 64 -5.11 -9.95 -3.57
CA ASP A 64 -3.85 -10.56 -3.91
C ASP A 64 -3.69 -10.44 -5.43
N SER A 65 -3.00 -9.39 -5.85
CA SER A 65 -2.59 -9.21 -7.23
C SER A 65 -1.42 -10.16 -7.41
N ASP A 66 -1.76 -11.44 -7.48
CA ASP A 66 -0.88 -12.58 -7.64
C ASP A 66 0.25 -12.22 -8.63
N PRO A 67 1.51 -12.18 -8.18
CA PRO A 67 2.64 -12.10 -9.09
C PRO A 67 3.01 -13.52 -9.52
N ARG A 68 2.10 -14.21 -10.22
CA ARG A 68 2.29 -15.42 -11.06
C ARG A 68 3.25 -16.51 -10.60
#